data_AF-Q08090-F1
#
_entry.id   AF-Q08090-F1
#
_cell.length_a   1.000
_cell.length_b   1.000
_cell.length_c   1.000
_cell.angle_alpha   90.00
_cell.angle_beta   90.00
_cell.angle_gamma   90.00
#
_symmetry.space_group_name_H-M   'P 1'
#
loop_
_entity.id
_entity.type
_entity.pdbx_description
1 polymer ?
#
loop_
_entity_poly.entity_id
_entity_poly.type
_entity_poly.pdbx_seq_one_letter_code
_entity_poly.pdbx_strand_id
1 'polypeptide(L)' 'MFEPPMSMAQFLAASRGTWLNRRAIHHLDHQDDEAADSNLVIEPFDASDPVVQKVCGALQ' A
#
# COMPACT_ATOMS: atom_id res chain seq x y z
N MET A 1 -17.20 3.88 23.33
CA MET A 1 -15.77 3.63 23.65
C MET A 1 -14.98 4.24 22.51
N PHE A 2 -14.06 5.17 22.80
CA PHE A 2 -13.23 5.80 21.76
C PHE A 2 -12.03 4.90 21.51
N GLU A 3 -11.82 4.48 20.27
CA GLU A 3 -10.64 3.74 19.85
C GLU A 3 -9.67 4.73 19.18
N PRO A 4 -8.45 4.90 19.72
CA PRO A 4 -7.49 5.81 19.12
C PRO A 4 -7.06 5.29 17.75
N PRO A 5 -6.79 6.17 16.77
CA PRO A 5 -6.30 5.75 15.47
C PRO A 5 -4.97 5.02 15.60
N MET A 6 -4.79 3.98 14.78
CA MET A 6 -3.56 3.21 14.73
C MET A 6 -2.36 4.09 14.34
N SER A 7 -1.19 3.79 14.90
CA SER A 7 0.07 4.34 14.39
C SER A 7 0.37 3.82 12.98
N MET A 8 1.20 4.53 12.22
CA MET A 8 1.61 4.09 10.88
C MET A 8 2.27 2.71 10.88
N ALA A 9 3.08 2.40 11.91
CA ALA A 9 3.70 1.09 12.05
C ALA A 9 2.66 -0.03 12.27
N GLN A 10 1.64 0.24 13.09
CA GLN A 10 0.54 -0.70 13.31
C GLN A 10 -0.31 -0.90 12.05
N PHE A 11 -0.57 0.17 11.30
CA PHE A 11 -1.29 0.10 10.03
C PHE A 11 -0.54 -0.74 8.98
N LEU A 12 0.76 -0.50 8.81
CA LEU A 12 1.60 -1.28 7.88
C LEU A 12 1.67 -2.75 8.30
N ALA A 13 1.84 -3.02 9.59
CA ALA A 13 1.84 -4.39 10.11
C ALA A 13 0.50 -5.10 9.88
N ALA A 14 -0.62 -4.42 10.11
CA ALA A 14 -1.96 -4.96 9.87
C ALA A 14 -2.25 -5.18 8.38
N SER A 15 -1.59 -4.44 7.49
CA SER A 15 -1.74 -4.58 6.04
C SER A 15 -1.01 -5.81 5.47
N ARG A 16 -0.10 -6.44 6.23
CA ARG A 16 0.67 -7.61 5.77
C ARG A 16 -0.26 -8.74 5.30
N GLY A 17 0.05 -9.33 4.15
CA GLY A 17 -0.64 -10.52 3.65
C GLY A 17 -0.87 -10.49 2.14
N THR A 18 -1.65 -11.47 1.67
CA THR A 18 -2.13 -11.52 0.28
C THR A 18 -3.61 -11.17 0.25
N TRP A 19 -3.96 -10.19 -0.57
CA TRP A 19 -5.30 -9.63 -0.67
C TRP A 19 -5.85 -9.80 -2.08
N LEU A 20 -7.12 -10.18 -2.19
CA LEU A 20 -7.87 -9.98 -3.42
C LEU A 20 -8.28 -8.51 -3.49
N ASN A 21 -7.77 -7.78 -4.47
CA ASN A 21 -8.05 -6.37 -4.69
C ASN A 21 -8.95 -6.19 -5.90
N ARG A 22 -10.02 -5.40 -5.74
CA ARG A 22 -10.87 -4.92 -6.83
C ARG A 22 -10.71 -3.42 -6.98
N ARG A 23 -10.32 -2.96 -8.16
CA ARG A 23 -10.12 -1.54 -8.48
C ARG A 23 -11.15 -1.09 -9.50
N ALA A 24 -11.73 0.09 -9.28
CA ALA A 24 -12.51 0.84 -10.25
C ALA A 24 -11.80 2.17 -10.54
N ILE A 25 -11.71 2.54 -11.81
CA ILE A 25 -11.11 3.78 -12.29
C ILE A 25 -12.21 4.56 -13.01
N HIS A 26 -12.44 5.79 -12.56
CA HIS A 26 -13.34 6.72 -13.21
C HIS A 26 -12.52 7.73 -14.00
N HIS A 27 -12.66 7.71 -15.32
CA HIS A 27 -11.93 8.62 -16.19
C HIS A 27 -12.68 9.95 -16.31
N LEU A 28 -11.96 11.05 -16.15
CA LEU A 28 -12.49 12.42 -16.28
C LEU A 28 -12.16 13.04 -17.64
N ASP A 29 -11.76 12.21 -18.60
CA ASP A 29 -11.56 12.55 -20.00
C ASP A 29 -12.56 11.78 -20.90
N HIS A 30 -12.25 11.56 -22.18
CA HIS A 30 -13.14 10.87 -23.12
C HIS A 30 -12.94 9.34 -23.13
N GLN A 31 -12.21 8.77 -22.16
CA GLN A 31 -12.03 7.32 -22.02
C GLN A 31 -13.18 6.71 -21.21
N ASP A 32 -13.47 5.44 -21.49
CA ASP A 32 -14.46 4.67 -20.74
C ASP A 32 -13.90 4.25 -19.37
N ASP A 33 -14.75 4.22 -18.33
CA ASP A 33 -14.40 3.71 -17.01
C ASP A 33 -13.86 2.27 -17.05
N GLU A 34 -12.92 1.97 -16.16
CA GLU A 34 -12.27 0.66 -16.10
C GLU A 34 -12.46 -0.02 -14.74
N ALA A 35 -12.58 -1.35 -14.75
CA ALA A 35 -12.57 -2.16 -13.54
C ALA A 35 -11.70 -3.41 -13.72
N ALA A 36 -10.93 -3.75 -12.69
CA ALA A 36 -10.06 -4.93 -12.70
C ALA A 36 -9.90 -5.54 -11.30
N ASP A 37 -9.76 -6.85 -11.27
CA ASP A 37 -9.41 -7.62 -10.08
C ASP A 37 -7.92 -8.04 -10.15
N SER A 38 -7.25 -8.06 -9.01
CA SER A 38 -5.82 -8.44 -8.91
C SER A 38 -5.49 -9.02 -7.54
N ASN A 39 -4.34 -9.70 -7.44
CA ASN A 39 -3.76 -10.10 -6.15
C ASN A 39 -2.75 -9.04 -5.71
N LEU A 40 -2.89 -8.54 -4.48
CA LEU A 40 -1.96 -7.61 -3.84
C LEU A 40 -1.23 -8.32 -2.70
N VAL A 41 0.10 -8.41 -2.79
CA VAL A 41 0.95 -8.96 -1.72
C VAL A 41 1.64 -7.80 -1.01
N ILE A 42 1.45 -7.72 0.31
CA ILE A 42 2.04 -6.68 1.15
C ILE A 42 2.95 -7.35 2.18
N GLU A 43 4.22 -6.95 2.17
CA GLU A 43 5.22 -7.33 3.17
C GLU A 43 5.96 -6.06 3.64
N PRO A 44 5.76 -5.61 4.90
CA PRO A 44 6.49 -4.47 5.44
C PRO A 44 7.97 -4.77 5.65
N PHE A 45 8.84 -3.83 5.25
CA PHE A 45 10.27 -3.89 5.50
C PHE A 45 10.65 -3.23 6.83
N ASP A 46 11.66 -3.77 7.50
CA ASP A 46 12.26 -3.15 8.67
C ASP A 46 13.22 -2.00 8.26
N ALA A 47 13.48 -1.06 9.17
CA ALA A 47 14.41 0.04 8.93
C ALA A 47 15.84 -0.41 8.61
N SER A 48 16.25 -1.59 9.07
CA SER A 48 17.55 -2.20 8.76
C SER A 48 17.60 -2.89 7.39
N ASP A 49 16.48 -3.00 6.68
CA ASP A 49 16.44 -3.68 5.38
C ASP A 49 17.30 -2.90 4.34
N PRO A 50 18.21 -3.57 3.61
CA PRO A 50 19.04 -2.93 2.60
C PRO A 50 18.26 -2.18 1.51
N VAL A 51 17.06 -2.63 1.18
CA VAL A 51 16.17 -1.96 0.21
C VAL A 51 15.69 -0.63 0.77
N VAL A 52 15.34 -0.57 2.06
CA VAL A 52 14.95 0.69 2.73
C VAL A 52 16.12 1.67 2.72
N GLN A 53 17.33 1.21 3.06
CA GLN A 53 18.53 2.05 3.03
C GLN A 53 18.82 2.60 1.63
N LYS A 54 18.67 1.76 0.59
CA LYS A 54 18.85 2.16 -0.81
C LYS A 54 17.86 3.27 -1.21
N VAL A 55 16.59 3.15 -0.82
CA VAL A 55 15.58 4.20 -1.10
C VAL A 55 15.93 5.49 -0.36
N CYS A 56 16.29 5.41 0.92
CA CYS A 56 16.69 6.60 1.69
C CYS A 56 17.89 7.32 1.08
N GLY A 57 18.91 6.58 0.62
CA GLY A 57 20.08 7.17 -0.03
C GLY A 57 19.80 7.80 -1.41
N ALA A 58 18.78 7.33 -2.13
CA ALA A 58 18.40 7.90 -3.43
C ALA A 58 17.63 9.22 -3.34
N LEU A 59 17.18 9.60 -2.13
CA LEU A 59 16.38 10.80 -1.87
C LEU A 59 17.21 11.95 -1.25
N GLN A 60 18.51 11.76 -1.08
CA GLN A 60 19.47 12.77 -0.60
C GLN A 60 20.09 13.53 -1.76
#